data_AF-A0A314ZCH2-F1
#
_entry.id   AF-A0A314ZCH2-F1
#
_cell.length_a   1.000
_cell.length_b   1.000
_cell.length_c   1.000
_cell.angle_alpha   90.00
_cell.angle_beta   90.00
_cell.angle_gamma   90.00
#
_symmetry.space_group_name_H-M   'P 1'
#
loop_
_entity.id
_entity.type
_entity.pdbx_description
1 polymer ?
#
loop_
_entity_poly.entity_id
_entity_poly.type
_entity_poly.pdbx_seq_one_letter_code
_entity_poly.pdbx_strand_id
1 'polypeptide(L)'
;MGNFHISWLLLAQCLLLVTRITAKVPAVVVFGDSSVDAGNNNQIPTILKSNFEPYGRDFSGGKPTGRFSNGRVPTDFVSQALGLKPFVPAYLDPSYNISDFAIGVTFASAGTGYDTATSDVLLARAVSPLSSTQV
;
A
#
# COMPACT_ATOMS: atom_id res chain seq x y z
N MET A 1 20.08 -21.43 -53.42
CA MET A 1 18.75 -21.17 -52.80
C MET A 1 18.69 -21.50 -51.30
N GLY A 2 19.71 -22.11 -50.67
CA GLY A 2 19.65 -22.51 -49.25
C GLY A 2 19.86 -21.41 -48.19
N ASN A 3 20.50 -20.29 -48.53
CA ASN A 3 20.90 -19.28 -47.54
C ASN A 3 19.73 -18.44 -46.99
N PHE A 4 18.64 -18.30 -47.76
CA PHE A 4 17.50 -17.46 -47.38
C PHE A 4 16.69 -18.05 -46.22
N HIS A 5 16.58 -19.38 -46.17
CA HIS A 5 15.90 -20.08 -45.08
C HIS A 5 16.69 -20.06 -43.78
N ILE A 6 18.02 -20.11 -43.85
CA ILE A 6 18.90 -20.02 -42.68
C ILE A 6 18.81 -18.63 -42.05
N SER A 7 18.81 -17.57 -42.85
CA SER A 7 18.61 -16.21 -42.33
C SER A 7 17.24 -16.03 -41.67
N TRP A 8 16.17 -16.61 -42.23
CA TRP A 8 14.84 -16.55 -41.63
C TRP A 8 14.77 -17.30 -40.29
N LEU A 9 15.38 -18.48 -40.23
CA LEU A 9 15.47 -19.28 -39.01
C LEU A 9 16.28 -18.56 -37.93
N LEU A 10 17.42 -17.94 -38.29
CA LEU A 10 18.22 -17.14 -37.37
C LEU A 10 17.48 -15.89 -36.89
N LEU A 11 16.71 -15.23 -37.76
CA LEU A 11 15.92 -14.06 -37.39
C LEU A 11 14.77 -14.44 -36.44
N ALA A 12 14.08 -15.55 -36.70
CA ALA A 12 13.06 -16.11 -35.82
C ALA A 12 13.65 -16.56 -34.47
N GLN A 13 14.82 -17.19 -34.47
CA GLN A 13 15.55 -17.57 -33.26
C GLN A 13 15.98 -16.34 -32.45
N CYS A 14 16.50 -15.29 -33.11
CA CYS A 14 16.80 -14.01 -32.48
C CYS A 14 15.54 -13.36 -31.88
N LEU A 15 14.41 -13.36 -32.61
CA LEU A 15 13.14 -12.82 -32.12
C LEU A 15 12.60 -13.59 -30.90
N LEU A 16 12.78 -14.91 -30.87
CA LEU A 16 12.44 -15.78 -29.73
C LEU A 16 13.42 -15.64 -28.56
N LEU A 17 14.69 -15.28 -28.83
CA LEU A 17 15.71 -14.95 -27.83
C LEU A 17 15.58 -13.54 -27.25
N VAL A 18 14.75 -12.65 -27.85
CA VAL A 18 14.24 -11.44 -27.18
C VAL A 18 13.14 -11.81 -26.18
N THR A 19 13.32 -12.91 -25.43
CA THR A 19 12.61 -13.09 -24.18
C THR A 19 13.06 -11.96 -23.25
N ARG A 20 12.15 -11.01 -23.02
CA ARG A 20 12.41 -9.93 -22.07
C ARG A 20 12.68 -10.57 -20.71
N ILE A 21 13.92 -10.46 -20.22
CA ILE A 21 14.21 -10.68 -18.80
C ILE A 21 13.56 -9.51 -18.06
N THR A 22 12.26 -9.63 -17.79
CA THR A 22 11.60 -8.72 -16.86
C THR A 22 11.93 -9.24 -15.47
N ALA A 23 12.58 -8.43 -14.64
CA ALA A 23 12.69 -8.74 -13.23
C ALA A 23 11.25 -8.79 -12.68
N LYS A 24 10.81 -9.97 -12.22
CA LYS A 24 9.49 -10.12 -11.61
C LYS A 24 9.57 -9.59 -10.19
N VAL A 25 8.86 -8.52 -9.87
CA VAL A 25 8.71 -8.07 -8.49
C VAL A 25 7.77 -9.04 -7.78
N PRO A 26 8.21 -9.75 -6.73
CA PRO A 26 7.37 -10.75 -6.06
C PRO A 26 6.39 -10.12 -5.07
N ALA A 27 6.78 -9.00 -4.44
CA ALA A 27 5.97 -8.32 -3.45
C ALA A 27 6.32 -6.84 -3.29
N VAL A 28 5.39 -6.07 -2.72
CA VAL A 28 5.59 -4.68 -2.29
C VAL A 28 5.43 -4.58 -0.77
N VAL A 29 6.48 -4.14 -0.08
CA VAL A 29 6.47 -3.89 1.37
C VAL A 29 6.55 -2.40 1.60
N VAL A 30 5.55 -1.84 2.28
CA VAL A 30 5.39 -0.40 2.45
C VAL A 30 5.60 0.00 3.91
N PHE A 31 6.38 1.06 4.11
CA PHE A 31 6.52 1.77 5.37
C PHE A 31 6.24 3.24 5.13
N GLY A 32 5.71 3.94 6.14
CA GLY A 32 5.44 5.37 6.04
C GLY A 32 4.33 5.83 6.99
N ASP A 33 3.70 6.93 6.61
CA ASP A 33 2.70 7.63 7.40
C ASP A 33 1.29 7.49 6.80
N SER A 34 0.43 8.46 7.10
CA SER A 34 -0.94 8.56 6.59
C SER A 34 -1.06 8.47 5.06
N SER A 35 -0.06 8.94 4.32
CA SER A 35 -0.06 8.96 2.85
C SER A 35 -0.10 7.57 2.22
N VAL A 36 0.34 6.55 2.97
CA VAL A 36 0.46 5.16 2.52
C VAL A 36 -0.11 4.15 3.53
N ASP A 37 -0.82 4.64 4.56
CA ASP A 37 -1.60 3.82 5.48
C ASP A 37 -2.87 3.31 4.77
N ALA A 38 -3.04 1.99 4.79
CA ALA A 38 -4.19 1.29 4.21
C ALA A 38 -5.29 1.00 5.23
N GLY A 39 -5.14 1.46 6.48
CA GLY A 39 -6.07 1.22 7.58
C GLY A 39 -5.46 0.55 8.81
N ASN A 40 -4.14 0.50 8.95
CA ASN A 40 -3.49 0.02 10.18
C ASN A 40 -3.96 0.80 11.39
N ASN A 41 -4.13 2.12 11.24
CA ASN A 41 -4.58 2.98 12.32
C ASN A 41 -5.96 2.61 12.87
N ASN A 42 -6.81 1.91 12.11
CA ASN A 42 -8.11 1.45 12.60
C ASN A 42 -7.99 0.50 13.80
N GLN A 43 -6.88 -0.23 13.87
CA GLN A 43 -6.63 -1.32 14.81
C GLN A 43 -5.80 -0.91 16.04
N ILE A 44 -5.42 0.37 16.14
CA ILE A 44 -4.68 0.91 17.29
C ILE A 44 -5.45 2.05 17.98
N PRO A 45 -5.14 2.34 19.26
CA PRO A 45 -5.75 3.44 20.00
C PRO A 45 -5.18 4.79 19.55
N THR A 46 -5.78 5.39 18.51
CA THR A 46 -5.40 6.71 17.98
C THR A 46 -6.62 7.47 17.46
N ILE A 47 -6.54 8.80 17.46
CA ILE A 47 -7.53 9.67 16.80
C ILE A 47 -7.28 9.80 15.30
N LEU A 48 -6.09 9.41 14.84
CA LEU A 48 -5.65 9.54 13.45
C LEU A 48 -6.20 8.38 12.63
N LYS A 49 -7.50 8.38 12.41
CA LYS A 49 -8.21 7.39 11.61
C LYS A 49 -8.87 8.07 10.42
N SER A 50 -9.12 7.29 9.38
CA SER A 50 -9.88 7.71 8.19
C SER A 50 -10.92 6.64 7.82
N ASN A 51 -11.50 6.02 8.85
CA ASN A 51 -12.57 5.03 8.76
C ASN A 51 -13.97 5.67 8.88
N PHE A 52 -14.11 6.91 8.43
CA PHE A 52 -15.36 7.67 8.41
C PHE A 52 -15.49 8.46 7.11
N GLU A 53 -16.70 8.91 6.77
CA GLU A 53 -16.94 9.71 5.57
C GLU A 53 -16.23 11.09 5.66
N PRO A 54 -15.69 11.64 4.56
CA PRO A 54 -15.90 11.25 3.16
C PRO A 54 -14.89 10.21 2.63
N TYR A 55 -14.00 9.68 3.46
CA TYR A 55 -12.96 8.74 3.03
C TYR A 55 -13.58 7.45 2.47
N GLY A 56 -12.90 6.84 1.51
CA GLY A 56 -13.37 5.60 0.88
C GLY A 56 -14.58 5.73 -0.07
N ARG A 57 -15.12 6.94 -0.31
CA ARG A 57 -16.24 7.17 -1.24
C ARG A 57 -16.02 6.59 -2.64
N ASP A 58 -14.81 6.69 -3.16
CA ASP A 58 -14.40 6.21 -4.48
C ASP A 58 -13.71 4.83 -4.41
N PHE A 59 -13.66 4.22 -3.21
CA PHE A 59 -13.14 2.86 -3.01
C PHE A 59 -14.22 1.81 -3.25
N SER A 60 -13.81 0.55 -3.42
CA SER A 60 -14.75 -0.55 -3.69
C SER A 60 -15.85 -0.63 -2.62
N GLY A 61 -17.10 -0.44 -3.04
CA GLY A 61 -18.28 -0.44 -2.17
C GLY A 61 -18.56 0.87 -1.44
N GLY A 62 -17.80 1.95 -1.72
CA GLY A 62 -18.01 3.28 -1.14
C GLY A 62 -17.81 3.35 0.37
N LYS A 63 -17.01 2.44 0.94
CA LYS A 63 -16.82 2.31 2.39
C LYS A 63 -15.47 2.91 2.84
N PRO A 64 -15.45 3.65 3.95
CA PRO A 64 -14.20 4.08 4.56
C PRO A 64 -13.33 2.89 4.99
N THR A 65 -12.11 2.81 4.46
CA THR A 65 -11.19 1.69 4.75
C THR A 65 -10.12 2.05 5.78
N GLY A 66 -9.96 3.32 6.14
CA GLY A 66 -8.79 3.81 6.89
C GLY A 66 -7.62 4.25 5.99
N ARG A 67 -7.82 4.27 4.67
CA ARG A 67 -6.97 5.05 3.75
C ARG A 67 -7.32 6.52 3.87
N PHE A 68 -6.30 7.38 4.01
CA PHE A 68 -6.45 8.85 4.01
C PHE A 68 -6.68 9.39 2.59
N SER A 69 -7.65 8.81 1.88
CA SER A 69 -8.04 9.09 0.51
C SER A 69 -9.50 8.70 0.30
N ASN A 70 -10.16 9.27 -0.71
CA ASN A 70 -11.48 8.78 -1.13
C ASN A 70 -11.41 7.38 -1.76
N GLY A 71 -10.24 6.97 -2.23
CA GLY A 71 -10.05 5.70 -2.92
C GLY A 71 -8.72 5.08 -2.57
N ARG A 72 -8.01 4.67 -3.62
CA ARG A 72 -6.67 4.09 -3.52
C ARG A 72 -5.64 5.12 -3.04
N VAL A 73 -4.60 4.63 -2.39
CA VAL A 73 -3.39 5.39 -2.03
C VAL A 73 -2.27 5.11 -3.05
N PRO A 74 -1.21 5.95 -3.14
CA PRO A 74 -0.17 5.82 -4.16
C PRO A 74 0.44 4.42 -4.28
N THR A 75 0.60 3.71 -3.17
CA THR A 75 1.17 2.35 -3.12
C THR A 75 0.29 1.29 -3.77
N ASP A 76 -1.04 1.49 -3.78
CA ASP A 76 -1.96 0.61 -4.50
C ASP A 76 -1.71 0.70 -6.02
N PHE A 77 -1.44 1.90 -6.54
CA PHE A 77 -1.12 2.09 -7.96
C PHE A 77 0.25 1.52 -8.32
N VAL A 78 1.25 1.66 -7.46
CA VAL A 78 2.57 1.05 -7.63
C VAL A 78 2.45 -0.47 -7.68
N SER A 79 1.72 -1.07 -6.72
CA SER A 79 1.46 -2.51 -6.69
C SER A 79 0.80 -2.98 -7.99
N GLN A 80 -0.24 -2.28 -8.46
CA GLN A 80 -0.91 -2.61 -9.72
C GLN A 80 0.03 -2.48 -10.94
N ALA A 81 0.83 -1.42 -11.01
CA ALA A 81 1.78 -1.20 -12.11
C ALA A 81 2.86 -2.28 -12.19
N LEU A 82 3.21 -2.90 -11.05
CA LEU A 82 4.13 -4.03 -10.96
C LEU A 82 3.47 -5.39 -11.25
N GLY A 83 2.18 -5.41 -11.61
CA GLY A 83 1.44 -6.64 -11.89
C GLY A 83 1.03 -7.44 -10.65
N LEU A 84 1.04 -6.81 -9.47
CA LEU A 84 0.60 -7.40 -8.21
C LEU A 84 -0.88 -7.06 -7.94
N LYS A 85 -1.35 -7.36 -6.73
CA LYS A 85 -2.74 -7.05 -6.32
C LYS A 85 -3.03 -5.55 -6.49
N PRO A 86 -4.27 -5.17 -6.86
CA PRO A 86 -4.64 -3.77 -7.09
C PRO A 86 -4.67 -2.92 -5.82
N PHE A 87 -4.55 -3.55 -4.64
CA PHE A 87 -4.53 -2.91 -3.34
C PHE A 87 -3.48 -3.58 -2.45
N VAL A 88 -2.80 -2.77 -1.63
CA VAL A 88 -1.88 -3.25 -0.60
C VAL A 88 -2.63 -3.36 0.74
N PRO A 89 -2.66 -4.54 1.39
CA PRO A 89 -3.37 -4.73 2.65
C PRO A 89 -2.63 -4.08 3.83
N ALA A 90 -3.40 -3.58 4.79
CA ALA A 90 -2.89 -3.15 6.09
C ALA A 90 -2.46 -4.37 6.91
N TYR A 91 -1.25 -4.35 7.48
CA TYR A 91 -0.73 -5.45 8.29
C TYR A 91 -1.62 -5.80 9.48
N LEU A 92 -2.21 -4.80 10.15
CA LEU A 92 -3.03 -5.02 11.35
C LEU A 92 -4.48 -5.40 11.06
N ASP A 93 -4.94 -5.33 9.81
CA ASP A 93 -6.32 -5.66 9.48
C ASP A 93 -6.55 -7.19 9.57
N PRO A 94 -7.44 -7.66 10.47
CA PRO A 94 -7.65 -9.09 10.73
C PRO A 94 -8.31 -9.83 9.55
N SER A 95 -8.76 -9.11 8.52
CA SER A 95 -9.33 -9.68 7.30
C SER A 95 -8.26 -10.33 6.40
N TYR A 96 -6.99 -10.01 6.61
CA TYR A 96 -5.86 -10.51 5.81
C TYR A 96 -5.01 -11.51 6.59
N ASN A 97 -4.28 -12.35 5.85
CA ASN A 97 -3.37 -13.34 6.43
C ASN A 97 -2.02 -13.36 5.71
N ILE A 98 -1.13 -14.27 6.14
CA ILE A 98 0.24 -14.36 5.62
C ILE A 98 0.32 -14.58 4.11
N SER A 99 -0.66 -15.26 3.51
CA SER A 99 -0.69 -15.48 2.06
C SER A 99 -1.00 -14.19 1.28
N ASP A 100 -1.74 -13.27 1.88
CA ASP A 100 -1.94 -11.94 1.32
C ASP A 100 -0.67 -11.11 1.42
N PHE A 101 -0.04 -11.12 2.60
CA PHE A 101 1.17 -10.37 2.88
C PHE A 101 2.39 -10.82 2.06
N ALA A 102 2.40 -12.07 1.60
CA ALA A 102 3.42 -12.59 0.70
C ALA A 102 3.47 -11.88 -0.67
N ILE A 103 2.40 -11.16 -1.05
CA ILE A 103 2.30 -10.41 -2.32
C ILE A 103 2.38 -8.90 -2.08
N GLY A 104 1.95 -8.44 -0.91
CA GLY A 104 2.19 -7.06 -0.50
C GLY A 104 1.59 -6.76 0.86
N VAL A 105 2.17 -5.80 1.56
CA VAL A 105 1.74 -5.39 2.90
C VAL A 105 2.21 -3.97 3.19
N THR A 106 1.37 -3.19 3.89
CA THR A 106 1.78 -1.91 4.46
C THR A 106 1.84 -1.97 5.98
N PHE A 107 2.97 -1.51 6.52
CA PHE A 107 3.21 -1.26 7.93
C PHE A 107 3.10 0.25 8.25
N ALA A 108 2.65 1.06 7.30
CA ALA A 108 2.49 2.48 7.48
C ALA A 108 1.45 2.80 8.56
N SER A 109 1.66 3.89 9.28
CA SER A 109 0.79 4.32 10.37
C SER A 109 0.67 5.84 10.39
N ALA A 110 -0.55 6.35 10.33
CA ALA A 110 -0.78 7.79 10.35
C ALA A 110 -0.30 8.41 11.68
N GLY A 111 0.37 9.56 11.56
CA GLY A 111 1.00 10.26 12.69
C GLY A 111 2.43 9.84 12.96
N THR A 112 2.95 8.83 12.28
CA THR A 112 4.39 8.54 12.31
C THR A 112 5.15 9.58 11.48
N GLY A 113 6.41 9.81 11.85
CA GLY A 113 7.31 10.70 11.13
C GLY A 113 8.75 10.26 11.34
N TYR A 114 9.66 10.86 10.57
CA TYR A 114 11.10 10.61 10.72
C TYR A 114 11.62 11.09 12.09
N ASP A 115 11.15 12.26 12.52
CA ASP A 115 11.45 12.80 13.84
C ASP A 115 10.39 12.31 14.85
N THR A 116 10.85 11.76 15.97
CA THR A 116 10.01 11.32 17.10
C THR A 116 9.07 12.44 17.56
N ALA A 117 9.49 13.70 17.48
CA ALA A 117 8.65 14.86 17.81
C ALA A 117 7.32 14.87 17.02
N THR A 118 7.32 14.36 15.80
CA THR A 118 6.11 14.25 14.96
C THR A 118 5.06 13.33 15.58
N SER A 119 5.52 12.18 16.09
CA SER A 119 4.66 11.20 16.75
C SER A 119 4.26 11.67 18.15
N ASP A 120 5.15 12.38 18.85
CA ASP A 120 4.94 12.84 20.22
C ASP A 120 3.85 13.92 20.34
N VAL A 121 3.69 14.80 19.34
CA VAL A 121 2.61 15.80 19.32
C VAL A 121 1.23 15.14 19.45
N LEU A 122 1.08 13.95 18.89
CA LEU A 122 -0.20 13.25 18.80
C LEU A 122 -0.38 12.27 19.98
N LEU A 123 0.71 11.69 20.50
CA LEU A 123 0.73 11.00 21.79
C LEU A 123 0.37 11.94 22.95
N ALA A 124 0.92 13.15 22.99
CA ALA A 124 0.63 14.13 24.04
C ALA A 124 -0.85 14.56 24.08
N ARG A 125 -1.52 14.61 22.91
CA ARG A 125 -2.97 14.91 22.84
C ARG A 125 -3.86 13.70 23.13
N ALA A 126 -3.40 12.48 22.87
CA ALA A 126 -4.11 11.27 23.27
C ALA A 126 -4.02 11.03 24.79
N VAL A 127 -2.93 11.49 25.44
CA VAL A 127 -2.66 11.36 26.88
C VAL A 127 -3.04 12.61 27.68
N SER A 128 -3.79 13.56 27.10
CA SER A 128 -4.42 14.64 27.88
C SER A 128 -5.88 14.28 28.22
N PRO A 129 -6.17 13.41 29.20
CA PRO A 129 -7.53 13.24 29.69
C PRO A 129 -7.92 14.49 30.49
N LEU A 130 -9.09 15.04 30.19
CA LEU A 130 -10.08 15.44 31.21
C LEU A 130 -9.54 16.18 32.45
N SER A 131 -8.89 17.33 32.27
CA SER A 131 -8.56 18.27 33.35
C SER A 131 -9.31 19.60 33.16
N SER A 132 -10.63 19.55 32.96
CA SER A 132 -11.47 20.75 33.04
C SER A 132 -12.87 20.46 33.59
N THR A 133 -12.92 19.83 34.76
CA THR A 133 -14.08 19.96 35.65
C THR A 133 -13.61 20.53 36.99
N GLN A 134 -13.55 21.85 37.04
CA GLN A 134 -13.63 22.65 38.27
C GLN A 134 -14.62 23.78 38.00
N VAL A 135 -15.90 23.50 38.24
CA VAL A 135 -16.89 24.41 38.82
C VAL A 135 -17.75 23.58 39.75
#